data_AF-A0A1M5RAC4-F1
#
_entry.id   AF-A0A1M5RAC4-F1
#
_cell.length_a   1.000
_cell.length_b   1.000
_cell.length_c   1.000
_cell.angle_alpha   90.00
_cell.angle_beta   90.00
_cell.angle_gamma   90.00
#
_symmetry.space_group_name_H-M   'P 1'
#
loop_
_entity.id
_entity.type
_entity.pdbx_description
1 polymer ?
#
loop_
_entity_poly.entity_id
_entity_poly.type
_entity_poly.pdbx_seq_one_letter_code
_entity_poly.pdbx_strand_id
1 'polypeptide(L)' 'MFALGGILFIISGLIIFISDSYFKKGKIKTLKSLLRIKIIGLFLSILGALLMFYGK' A
#
# COMPACT_ATOMS: atom_id res chain seq x y z
N MET A 1 17.52 0.12 -10.15
CA MET A 1 16.65 -0.24 -9.00
C MET A 1 15.25 0.36 -9.09
N PHE A 2 15.08 1.35 -9.97
CA PHE A 2 13.81 1.95 -10.36
C PHE A 2 12.64 0.97 -10.61
N ALA A 3 12.83 -0.07 -11.42
CA ALA A 3 11.76 -1.01 -11.78
C ALA A 3 11.17 -1.76 -10.56
N LEU A 4 12.03 -2.16 -9.62
CA LEU A 4 11.60 -2.80 -8.37
C LEU A 4 10.83 -1.83 -7.48
N GLY A 5 11.30 -0.58 -7.36
CA GLY A 5 10.58 0.47 -6.64
C GLY A 5 9.20 0.76 -7.23
N GLY A 6 9.10 0.78 -8.57
CA GLY A 6 7.84 0.95 -9.29
C GLY A 6 6.85 -0.19 -9.04
N ILE A 7 7.31 -1.44 -9.09
CA ILE A 7 6.49 -2.61 -8.76
C ILE A 7 6.00 -2.52 -7.31
N LEU A 8 6.87 -2.17 -6.37
CA LEU A 8 6.52 -2.02 -4.95
C LEU A 8 5.48 -0.90 -4.74
N PHE A 9 5.62 0.21 -5.46
CA PHE A 9 4.68 1.32 -5.43
C PHE A 9 3.30 0.94 -5.97
N ILE A 10 3.24 0.18 -7.06
CA ILE A 10 1.97 -0.30 -7.62
C ILE A 10 1.29 -1.29 -6.66
N ILE A 11 2.04 -2.25 -6.12
CA ILE A 11 1.51 -3.25 -5.17
C ILE A 11 1.00 -2.58 -3.90
N SER A 12 1.73 -1.60 -3.37
CA SER A 12 1.29 -0.85 -2.18
C SER A 12 0.02 -0.05 -2.44
N GLY A 13 -0.12 0.57 -3.63
CA GLY A 13 -1.36 1.18 -4.07
C GLY A 13 -2.53 0.19 -4.08
N LEU A 14 -2.34 -1.00 -4.67
CA LEU A 14 -3.34 -2.06 -4.66
C LEU A 14 -3.74 -2.47 -3.24
N ILE A 15 -2.80 -2.63 -2.31
CA ILE A 15 -3.10 -2.96 -0.91
C ILE A 15 -4.01 -1.90 -0.26
N ILE A 16 -3.74 -0.61 -0.50
CA ILE A 16 -4.55 0.48 0.03
C ILE A 16 -5.98 0.41 -0.52
N PHE A 17 -6.17 0.33 -1.84
CA PHE A 17 -7.51 0.34 -2.46
C PHE A 17 -8.28 -0.96 -2.26
N ILE A 18 -7.60 -2.12 -2.28
CA ILE A 18 -8.22 -3.42 -2.02
C ILE A 18 -8.72 -3.46 -0.57
N SER A 19 -7.97 -2.91 0.39
CA SER A 19 -8.42 -2.85 1.78
C SER A 19 -9.75 -2.11 1.95
N ASP A 20 -9.98 -1.04 1.17
CA ASP A 20 -11.25 -0.31 1.16
C ASP A 20 -12.39 -1.17 0.57
N SER A 21 -12.13 -1.92 -0.49
CA SER A 21 -13.11 -2.84 -1.07
C SER A 21 -13.48 -3.95 -0.08
N TYR A 22 -12.51 -4.47 0.68
CA TYR A 22 -12.73 -5.50 1.70
C TYR A 22 -13.50 -4.96 2.92
N PHE A 23 -13.29 -3.70 3.27
CA PHE A 23 -14.09 -3.02 4.30
C PHE A 23 -15.54 -2.84 3.84
N LYS A 24 -15.77 -2.37 2.61
CA LYS A 24 -17.11 -2.27 2.02
C LYS A 24 -17.83 -3.61 1.92
N LYS A 25 -17.11 -4.70 1.67
CA LYS A 25 -17.64 -6.07 1.64
C LYS A 25 -17.88 -6.67 3.03
N GLY A 26 -17.63 -5.94 4.10
CA GLY A 26 -17.80 -6.42 5.48
C GLY A 26 -16.76 -7.46 5.93
N LYS A 27 -15.72 -7.73 5.12
CA LYS A 27 -14.63 -8.64 5.50
C LYS A 27 -13.74 -8.03 6.59
N ILE A 28 -13.55 -6.71 6.55
CA ILE A 28 -12.90 -5.95 7.62
C ILE A 28 -14.00 -5.28 8.43
N LYS A 29 -14.21 -5.74 9.67
CA LYS A 29 -15.34 -5.31 10.51
C LYS A 29 -15.07 -4.05 11.33
N THR A 30 -13.80 -3.64 11.46
CA THR A 30 -13.41 -2.54 12.34
C THR A 30 -12.58 -1.49 11.61
N LEU A 31 -12.91 -0.22 11.86
CA LEU A 31 -12.20 0.92 11.29
C LEU A 31 -10.71 0.91 11.69
N LYS A 32 -10.41 0.49 12.93
CA LYS A 32 -9.04 0.37 13.44
C LYS A 32 -8.20 -0.64 12.64
N SER A 33 -8.81 -1.72 12.14
CA SER A 33 -8.12 -2.72 11.31
C SER A 33 -7.83 -2.16 9.90
N LEU A 34 -8.82 -1.49 9.29
CA LEU A 34 -8.64 -0.80 8.02
C LEU A 34 -7.50 0.24 8.09
N LEU A 35 -7.48 1.04 9.17
CA LEU A 35 -6.44 2.04 9.40
C LEU A 35 -5.04 1.43 9.51
N ARG A 36 -4.87 0.29 10.21
CA ARG A 36 -3.57 -0.39 10.27
C ARG A 36 -3.09 -0.84 8.90
N ILE A 37 -3.98 -1.45 8.11
CA ILE A 37 -3.65 -1.93 6.76
C ILE A 37 -3.29 -0.75 5.85
N LYS A 38 -4.03 0.36 5.92
CA LYS A 38 -3.73 1.59 5.18
C LYS A 38 -2.37 2.18 5.55
N ILE A 39 -2.04 2.26 6.84
CA ILE A 39 -0.75 2.78 7.30
C ILE A 39 0.41 1.92 6.78
N ILE A 40 0.27 0.59 6.83
CA ILE A 40 1.28 -0.34 6.29
C ILE A 40 1.42 -0.15 4.77
N GLY A 41 0.30 -0.06 4.05
CA GLY A 41 0.31 0.19 2.60
C GLY A 41 0.96 1.53 2.24
N LEU A 42 0.67 2.59 2.99
CA LEU A 42 1.30 3.90 2.84
C LEU A 42 2.81 3.86 3.11
N PHE A 43 3.22 3.13 4.14
CA PHE A 43 4.64 2.98 4.44
C PHE A 43 5.38 2.24 3.32
N LEU A 44 4.78 1.19 2.75
CA LEU A 44 5.34 0.52 1.57
C LEU A 44 5.38 1.43 0.33
N SER A 45 4.38 2.32 0.14
CA SER A 45 4.39 3.23 -1.01
C SER A 45 5.50 4.26 -0.89
N ILE A 46 5.76 4.78 0.31
CA ILE A 46 6.87 5.69 0.58
C ILE A 46 8.21 5.00 0.33
N LEU A 47 8.38 3.75 0.79
CA LEU A 47 9.59 2.97 0.53
C LEU A 47 9.77 2.68 -0.98
N GLY A 48 8.70 2.32 -1.68
CA GLY A 48 8.72 2.09 -3.13
C GLY A 48 9.10 3.34 -3.91
N ALA A 49 8.52 4.49 -3.54
CA ALA A 49 8.86 5.78 -4.11
C ALA A 49 10.33 6.16 -3.84
N LEU A 50 10.81 5.98 -2.61
CA LEU A 50 12.22 6.23 -2.28
C LEU A 50 13.16 5.34 -3.11
N LEU A 51 12.83 4.06 -3.29
CA LEU A 51 13.59 3.14 -4.14
C LEU A 51 13.56 3.55 -5.62
N MET A 52 12.48 4.16 -6.11
CA MET A 52 12.44 4.73 -7.46
C MET A 52 13.33 5.97 -7.58
N PHE A 53 13.23 6.92 -6.65
CA PHE A 53 13.94 8.19 -6.74
C PHE A 53 15.44 8.07 -6.44
N TYR A 54 15.83 7.22 -5.50
CA TYR A 54 17.24 7.05 -5.10
C TYR A 54 17.93 5.84 -5.76
N GLY A 55 17.15 4.89 -6.27
CA GLY A 55 17.67 3.73 -6.97
C GLY A 55 17.90 4.01 -8.45
N LYS A 56 19.10 4.50 -8.81
CA LYS A 56 19.57 4.58 -10.22
C LYS A 56 19.23 3.32 -11.03
#